data_AF-A0A8K0G1V4-F1
#
_entry.id   AF-A0A8K0G1V4-F1
#
_cell.length_a   1.000
_cell.length_b   1.000
_cell.length_c   1.000
_cell.angle_alpha   90.00
_cell.angle_beta   90.00
_cell.angle_gamma   90.00
#
_symmetry.space_group_name_H-M   'P 1'
#
loop_
_entity.id
_entity.type
_entity.pdbx_description
1 polymer ?
#
loop_
_entity_poly.entity_id
_entity_poly.type
_entity_poly.pdbx_seq_one_letter_code
_entity_poly.pdbx_strand_id
1 'polypeptide(L)'
;MVGTCVGSWIKVASVSPDRYWVVLLGQGVVGIFEVFLLGVPPKLAAVWFGPHEVSTACSIGVLGSQLGIAIGFVFPPMLMHNATSTDVIEQGFYVMSITIALVTTAILILIIIFFRDRPPSPPSTTQLQVQVCTEETRDFWKSVKTLFANKSYTLLMVSYGINTGIFYAISALLNQIILIYYPDGAEDAGRIGLIIIGSGMIGSVVCGVILDAFGRFKLTIMSVYVLCLISMITFTFTLDSGLVAVYLVSAFFGFFMTSLLPIGYEVAVELTFPIGEGTSGGIITAVAQAFGICFTYLYSYLLNAKNDKAANLAMTGAIAVGAVLLIFIRFDLKRQKAQVSTKRSRTL
;
A
#
# COMPACT_ATOMS: atom_id res chain seq x y z
N MET A 1 -2.16 -4.23 -17.39
CA MET A 1 -3.49 -4.89 -17.45
C MET A 1 -3.46 -6.25 -18.13
N VAL A 2 -2.87 -6.40 -19.33
CA VAL A 2 -2.78 -7.70 -20.02
C VAL A 2 -2.19 -8.80 -19.12
N GLY A 3 -1.04 -8.55 -18.49
CA GLY A 3 -0.42 -9.53 -17.60
C GLY A 3 -1.28 -9.91 -16.39
N THR A 4 -1.97 -8.94 -15.77
CA THR A 4 -2.94 -9.20 -14.70
C THR A 4 -4.10 -10.07 -15.18
N CYS A 5 -4.62 -9.82 -16.38
CA CYS A 5 -5.67 -10.65 -16.99
C CYS A 5 -5.20 -12.08 -17.25
N VAL A 6 -4.01 -12.26 -17.82
CA VAL A 6 -3.39 -13.58 -18.04
C VAL A 6 -3.22 -14.31 -16.71
N GLY A 7 -2.66 -13.65 -15.69
CA GLY A 7 -2.48 -14.24 -14.36
C GLY A 7 -3.82 -14.65 -13.71
N SER A 8 -4.87 -13.85 -13.88
CA SER A 8 -6.22 -14.18 -13.40
C SER A 8 -6.80 -15.42 -14.09
N TRP A 9 -6.65 -15.54 -15.41
CA TRP A 9 -7.10 -16.74 -16.15
C TRP A 9 -6.32 -18.00 -15.77
N ILE A 10 -5.02 -17.88 -15.48
CA ILE A 10 -4.22 -19.00 -14.98
C ILE A 10 -4.79 -19.49 -13.63
N LYS A 11 -5.23 -18.58 -12.74
CA LYS A 11 -5.86 -18.93 -11.46
C LYS A 11 -7.22 -19.61 -11.63
N VAL A 12 -7.93 -19.43 -12.74
CA VAL A 12 -9.16 -20.18 -13.03
C VAL A 12 -8.86 -21.67 -13.22
N ALA A 13 -7.69 -22.03 -13.74
CA ALA A 13 -7.32 -23.42 -13.97
C ALA A 13 -6.84 -24.17 -12.71
N SER A 14 -6.71 -23.46 -11.58
CA SER A 14 -6.09 -23.95 -10.35
C SER A 14 -7.08 -24.34 -9.25
N VAL A 15 -8.32 -24.69 -9.62
CA VAL A 15 -9.41 -25.03 -8.68
C VAL A 15 -9.08 -26.26 -7.84
N SER A 16 -8.47 -27.28 -8.46
CA SER A 16 -8.17 -28.54 -7.77
C SER A 16 -7.02 -28.38 -6.75
N PRO A 17 -7.10 -29.01 -5.57
CA PRO A 17 -6.07 -28.95 -4.53
C PRO A 17 -4.66 -29.34 -5.00
N ASP A 18 -4.57 -30.30 -5.92
CA ASP A 18 -3.30 -30.78 -6.50
C ASP A 18 -2.60 -29.75 -7.41
N ARG A 19 -3.28 -28.64 -7.73
CA ARG A 19 -2.82 -27.61 -8.67
C ARG A 19 -2.35 -26.34 -7.97
N TYR A 20 -1.90 -26.43 -6.72
CA TYR A 20 -1.33 -25.31 -5.98
C TYR A 20 -0.26 -24.53 -6.78
N TRP A 21 0.62 -25.23 -7.51
CA TRP A 21 1.62 -24.61 -8.37
C TRP A 21 1.03 -23.70 -9.47
N VAL A 22 -0.17 -24.01 -9.95
CA VAL A 22 -0.87 -23.19 -10.96
C VAL A 22 -1.38 -21.90 -10.33
N VAL A 23 -1.91 -21.95 -9.09
CA VAL A 23 -2.25 -20.73 -8.32
C VAL A 23 -1.01 -19.87 -8.17
N LEU A 24 0.11 -20.47 -7.76
CA LEU A 24 1.36 -19.77 -7.51
C LEU A 24 1.89 -19.09 -8.78
N LEU A 25 1.85 -19.78 -9.92
CA LEU A 25 2.24 -19.23 -11.20
C LEU A 25 1.34 -18.06 -11.61
N GLY A 26 0.02 -18.21 -11.49
CA GLY A 26 -0.94 -17.14 -11.78
C GLY A 26 -0.74 -15.92 -10.90
N GLN A 27 -0.57 -16.13 -9.58
CA GLN A 27 -0.31 -15.05 -8.63
C GLN A 27 1.06 -14.39 -8.85
N GLY A 28 2.08 -15.15 -9.22
CA GLY A 28 3.40 -14.63 -9.59
C GLY A 28 3.33 -13.73 -10.82
N VAL A 29 2.59 -14.13 -11.85
CA VAL A 29 2.33 -13.30 -13.03
C VAL A 29 1.59 -12.01 -12.62
N VAL A 30 0.52 -12.11 -11.82
CA VAL A 30 -0.18 -10.91 -11.32
C VAL A 30 0.77 -9.98 -10.57
N GLY A 31 1.58 -10.50 -9.64
CA GLY A 31 2.50 -9.71 -8.82
C GLY A 31 3.59 -9.00 -9.63
N ILE A 32 4.15 -9.64 -10.67
CA ILE A 32 5.11 -8.99 -11.57
C ILE A 32 4.47 -7.79 -12.28
N PHE A 33 3.22 -7.95 -12.74
CA PHE A 33 2.54 -6.92 -13.50
C PHE A 33 1.91 -5.82 -12.63
N GLU A 34 1.64 -6.11 -11.36
CA GLU A 34 1.10 -5.17 -10.37
C GLU A 34 2.04 -3.98 -10.15
N VAL A 35 3.36 -4.21 -10.15
CA VAL A 35 4.37 -3.14 -10.01
C VAL A 35 4.19 -2.05 -11.07
N PHE A 36 3.85 -2.44 -12.30
CA PHE A 36 3.61 -1.47 -13.38
C PHE A 36 2.30 -0.70 -13.19
N LEU A 37 1.29 -1.33 -12.59
CA LEU A 37 -0.02 -0.70 -12.35
C LEU A 37 0.07 0.40 -11.27
N LEU A 38 0.92 0.25 -10.26
CA LEU A 38 1.13 1.26 -9.22
C LEU A 38 1.61 2.60 -9.78
N GLY A 39 2.39 2.58 -10.87
CA GLY A 39 2.89 3.79 -11.54
C GLY A 39 1.93 4.42 -12.55
N VAL A 40 0.78 3.78 -12.83
CA VAL A 40 -0.16 4.27 -13.86
C VAL A 40 -0.87 5.55 -13.44
N PRO A 41 -1.48 5.68 -12.24
CA PRO A 41 -2.22 6.89 -11.86
C PRO A 41 -1.42 8.20 -12.02
N PRO A 42 -0.20 8.34 -11.48
CA PRO A 42 0.54 9.60 -11.63
C PRO A 42 0.97 9.86 -13.08
N LYS A 43 1.34 8.81 -13.83
CA LYS A 43 1.73 8.95 -15.24
C LYS A 43 0.54 9.35 -16.12
N LEU A 44 -0.62 8.76 -15.87
CA LEU A 44 -1.86 9.06 -16.58
C LEU A 44 -2.30 10.50 -16.30
N ALA A 45 -2.34 10.87 -15.02
CA ALA A 45 -2.68 12.22 -14.58
C ALA A 45 -1.77 13.27 -15.24
N ALA A 46 -0.46 13.01 -15.28
CA ALA A 46 0.51 13.92 -15.86
C ALA A 46 0.43 14.03 -17.40
N VAL A 47 -0.06 13.03 -18.12
CA VAL A 47 -0.13 13.06 -19.60
C VAL A 47 -1.46 13.63 -20.10
N TRP A 48 -2.55 13.36 -19.39
CA TRP A 48 -3.91 13.65 -19.87
C TRP A 48 -4.56 14.88 -19.23
N PHE A 49 -4.11 15.31 -18.05
CA PHE A 49 -4.76 16.38 -17.30
C PHE A 49 -3.86 17.61 -17.17
N GLY A 50 -4.49 18.78 -17.04
CA GLY A 50 -3.79 20.05 -16.82
C GLY A 50 -3.20 20.15 -15.41
N PRO A 51 -2.25 21.08 -15.16
CA PRO A 51 -1.52 21.19 -13.89
C PRO A 51 -2.40 21.29 -12.64
N HIS A 52 -3.59 21.89 -12.76
CA HIS A 52 -4.55 22.06 -11.66
C HIS A 52 -5.37 20.79 -11.36
N GLU A 53 -5.44 19.84 -12.28
CA GLU A 53 -6.28 18.64 -12.19
C GLU A 53 -5.46 17.36 -11.98
N VAL A 54 -4.14 17.39 -12.18
CA VAL A 54 -3.23 16.23 -12.03
C VAL A 54 -3.37 15.57 -10.64
N SER A 55 -3.37 16.37 -9.56
CA SER A 55 -3.46 15.84 -8.20
C SER A 55 -4.79 15.10 -7.97
N THR A 56 -5.90 15.69 -8.42
CA THR A 56 -7.24 15.09 -8.32
C THR A 56 -7.35 13.81 -9.15
N ALA A 57 -6.88 13.83 -10.41
CA ALA A 57 -6.90 12.66 -11.29
C ALA A 57 -6.04 11.51 -10.74
N CYS A 58 -4.86 11.82 -10.20
CA CYS A 58 -3.99 10.85 -9.55
C CYS A 58 -4.67 10.24 -8.31
N SER A 59 -5.25 11.09 -7.46
CA SER A 59 -5.96 10.67 -6.25
C SER A 59 -7.11 9.72 -6.56
N ILE A 60 -7.93 10.01 -7.57
CA ILE A 60 -9.02 9.11 -8.01
C ILE A 60 -8.47 7.73 -8.40
N GLY A 61 -7.34 7.67 -9.12
CA GLY A 61 -6.70 6.41 -9.49
C GLY A 61 -6.21 5.61 -8.28
N VAL A 62 -5.61 6.27 -7.29
CA VAL A 62 -5.16 5.63 -6.05
C VAL A 62 -6.34 5.17 -5.18
N LEU A 63 -7.44 5.93 -5.14
CA LEU A 63 -8.66 5.49 -4.45
C LEU A 63 -9.20 4.18 -5.06
N GLY A 64 -9.08 4.01 -6.38
CA GLY A 64 -9.44 2.77 -7.07
C GLY A 64 -8.68 1.54 -6.57
N SER A 65 -7.37 1.66 -6.29
CA SER A 65 -6.59 0.54 -5.74
C SER A 65 -7.03 0.19 -4.32
N GLN A 66 -7.31 1.20 -3.48
CA GLN A 66 -7.78 0.99 -2.12
C GLN A 66 -9.16 0.31 -2.08
N LEU A 67 -10.06 0.70 -2.99
CA LEU A 67 -11.35 0.04 -3.16
C LEU A 67 -11.20 -1.43 -3.58
N GLY A 68 -10.24 -1.74 -4.46
CA GLY A 68 -9.93 -3.12 -4.83
C GLY A 68 -9.49 -3.97 -3.64
N ILE A 69 -8.60 -3.44 -2.78
CA ILE A 69 -8.15 -4.11 -1.55
C ILE A 69 -9.32 -4.31 -0.59
N ALA A 70 -10.15 -3.28 -0.40
CA ALA A 70 -11.36 -3.35 0.43
C ALA A 70 -12.34 -4.45 -0.02
N ILE A 71 -12.60 -4.57 -1.32
CA ILE A 71 -13.41 -5.67 -1.88
C ILE A 71 -12.73 -7.01 -1.63
N GLY A 72 -11.39 -7.08 -1.76
CA GLY A 72 -10.60 -8.28 -1.49
C GLY A 72 -10.69 -8.81 -0.06
N PHE A 73 -11.05 -7.97 0.93
CA PHE A 73 -11.30 -8.42 2.30
C PHE A 73 -12.66 -9.06 2.49
N VAL A 74 -13.70 -8.59 1.78
CA VAL A 74 -15.09 -9.05 1.98
C VAL A 74 -15.45 -10.18 1.04
N PHE A 75 -14.96 -10.13 -0.19
CA PHE A 75 -15.37 -11.03 -1.26
C PHE A 75 -15.00 -12.50 -0.99
N PRO A 76 -13.77 -12.86 -0.56
CA PRO A 76 -13.43 -14.25 -0.25
C PRO A 76 -14.23 -14.84 0.93
N PRO A 77 -14.33 -14.18 2.10
CA PRO A 77 -15.12 -14.71 3.22
C PRO A 77 -16.61 -14.88 2.90
N MET A 78 -17.19 -14.01 2.06
CA MET A 78 -18.59 -14.13 1.63
C MET A 78 -18.84 -15.39 0.78
N LEU A 79 -17.87 -15.78 -0.06
CA LEU A 79 -17.98 -16.95 -0.92
C LEU A 79 -17.64 -18.27 -0.21
N MET A 80 -16.82 -18.21 0.84
CA MET A 80 -16.31 -19.39 1.57
C MET A 80 -16.96 -19.55 2.97
N HIS A 81 -18.14 -18.99 3.18
CA HIS A 81 -18.84 -19.05 4.45
C HIS A 81 -19.08 -20.50 4.90
N ASN A 82 -18.53 -20.87 6.05
CA ASN A 82 -18.66 -22.21 6.67
C ASN A 82 -18.32 -23.38 5.74
N ALA A 83 -17.34 -23.21 4.86
CA ALA A 83 -16.90 -24.25 3.94
C ALA A 83 -16.14 -25.36 4.70
N THR A 84 -16.87 -26.33 5.25
CA THR A 84 -16.29 -27.51 5.93
C THR A 84 -15.95 -28.65 4.97
N SER A 85 -16.51 -28.65 3.76
CA SER A 85 -16.22 -29.63 2.70
C SER A 85 -15.30 -29.05 1.63
N THR A 86 -14.39 -29.89 1.14
CA THR A 86 -13.44 -29.55 0.06
C THR A 86 -14.15 -29.02 -1.18
N ASP A 87 -15.28 -29.62 -1.54
CA ASP A 87 -16.04 -29.25 -2.75
C ASP A 87 -16.58 -27.81 -2.69
N VAL A 88 -16.98 -27.33 -1.51
CA VAL A 88 -17.48 -25.96 -1.32
C VAL A 88 -16.32 -24.95 -1.40
N ILE A 89 -15.14 -25.30 -0.87
CA ILE A 89 -13.94 -24.47 -0.97
C ILE A 89 -13.49 -24.37 -2.43
N GLU A 90 -13.47 -25.49 -3.16
CA GLU A 90 -13.13 -25.54 -4.59
C GLU A 90 -14.09 -24.68 -5.41
N GLN A 91 -15.40 -24.84 -5.21
CA GLN A 91 -16.40 -24.04 -5.90
C GLN A 91 -16.28 -22.55 -5.58
N GLY A 92 -16.07 -22.19 -4.31
CA GLY A 92 -15.86 -20.80 -3.89
C GLY A 92 -14.61 -20.19 -4.53
N PHE A 93 -13.51 -20.94 -4.57
CA PHE A 93 -12.27 -20.50 -5.20
C PHE A 93 -12.40 -20.36 -6.72
N TYR A 94 -13.14 -21.27 -7.37
CA TYR A 94 -13.45 -21.17 -8.80
C TYR A 94 -14.28 -19.93 -9.10
N VAL A 95 -15.38 -19.71 -8.37
CA VAL A 95 -16.26 -18.55 -8.53
C VAL A 95 -15.47 -17.25 -8.32
N MET A 96 -14.66 -17.18 -7.27
CA MET A 96 -13.81 -16.02 -7.03
C MET A 96 -12.85 -15.76 -8.21
N SER A 97 -12.15 -16.80 -8.66
CA SER A 97 -11.14 -16.69 -9.71
C SER A 97 -11.75 -16.34 -11.07
N ILE A 98 -12.87 -16.97 -11.45
CA ILE A 98 -13.55 -16.68 -12.72
C ILE A 98 -14.16 -15.27 -12.70
N THR A 99 -14.73 -14.81 -11.60
CA THR A 99 -15.24 -13.43 -11.48
C THR A 99 -14.12 -12.42 -11.69
N ILE A 100 -12.96 -12.60 -11.04
CA ILE A 100 -11.81 -11.72 -11.22
C ILE A 100 -11.29 -11.78 -12.67
N ALA A 101 -11.21 -12.97 -13.28
CA ALA A 101 -10.78 -13.12 -14.66
C ALA A 101 -11.73 -12.42 -15.64
N LEU A 102 -13.05 -12.56 -15.47
CA LEU A 102 -14.05 -11.89 -16.30
C LEU A 102 -14.01 -10.37 -16.14
N VAL A 103 -13.96 -9.86 -14.92
CA VAL A 103 -13.87 -8.41 -14.65
C VAL A 103 -12.59 -7.82 -15.24
N THR A 104 -11.44 -8.46 -15.01
CA THR A 104 -10.16 -7.99 -15.57
C THR A 104 -10.12 -8.07 -17.10
N THR A 105 -10.79 -9.06 -17.70
CA THR A 105 -10.95 -9.17 -19.17
C THR A 105 -11.84 -8.05 -19.71
N ALA A 106 -12.98 -7.77 -19.06
CA ALA A 106 -13.88 -6.69 -19.46
C ALA A 106 -13.17 -5.33 -19.39
N ILE A 107 -12.43 -5.05 -18.31
CA ILE A 107 -11.63 -3.83 -18.18
C ILE A 107 -10.55 -3.77 -19.25
N LEU A 108 -9.88 -4.90 -19.56
CA LEU A 108 -8.87 -4.95 -20.63
C LEU A 108 -9.48 -4.62 -21.99
N ILE A 109 -10.66 -5.17 -22.32
CA ILE A 109 -11.38 -4.87 -23.56
C ILE A 109 -11.74 -3.39 -23.61
N LEU A 110 -12.25 -2.82 -22.52
CA LEU A 110 -12.55 -1.38 -22.44
C LEU A 110 -11.29 -0.53 -22.66
N ILE A 111 -10.14 -0.92 -22.09
CA ILE A 111 -8.87 -0.23 -22.32
C ILE A 111 -8.48 -0.33 -23.80
N ILE A 112 -8.57 -1.50 -24.43
CA ILE A 112 -8.21 -1.68 -25.84
C ILE A 112 -9.11 -0.84 -26.77
N ILE A 113 -10.41 -0.73 -26.48
CA ILE A 113 -11.36 -0.02 -27.32
C ILE A 113 -11.30 1.50 -27.10
N PHE A 114 -11.26 1.95 -25.85
CA PHE A 114 -11.47 3.36 -25.49
C PHE A 114 -10.16 4.10 -25.18
N PHE A 115 -9.11 3.40 -24.72
CA PHE A 115 -7.93 4.06 -24.22
C PHE A 115 -6.96 4.41 -25.37
N ARG A 116 -6.67 5.71 -25.52
CA ARG A 116 -5.65 6.20 -26.46
C ARG A 116 -4.34 6.42 -25.71
N ASP A 117 -3.21 6.22 -26.38
CA ASP A 117 -1.88 6.31 -25.75
C ASP A 117 -1.57 7.73 -25.26
N ARG A 118 -1.98 8.76 -26.02
CA ARG A 118 -1.84 10.19 -25.69
C ARG A 118 -3.01 11.01 -26.24
N PRO A 119 -3.37 12.16 -25.63
CA PRO A 119 -4.36 13.05 -26.21
C PRO A 119 -3.87 13.59 -27.58
N PRO A 120 -4.77 13.86 -28.56
CA PRO A 120 -4.40 14.36 -29.88
C PRO A 120 -3.64 15.69 -29.88
N SER A 121 -3.81 16.48 -28.82
CA SER A 121 -3.03 17.69 -28.53
C SER A 121 -2.42 17.58 -27.12
N PRO A 122 -1.11 17.85 -26.95
CA PRO A 122 -0.48 17.81 -25.64
C PRO A 122 -1.05 18.94 -24.75
N PRO A 123 -1.42 18.66 -23.49
CA PRO A 123 -2.09 19.65 -22.64
C PRO A 123 -1.18 20.80 -22.17
N SER A 124 0.16 20.72 -22.32
CA SER A 124 1.04 21.87 -22.07
C SER A 124 2.46 21.73 -22.67
N THR A 125 3.06 22.85 -23.07
CA THR A 125 4.48 22.97 -23.49
C THR A 125 5.48 22.73 -22.36
N THR A 126 5.05 22.87 -21.10
CA THR A 126 5.83 22.56 -19.89
C THR A 126 6.04 21.07 -19.67
N GLN A 127 5.15 20.19 -20.15
CA GLN A 127 5.35 18.73 -20.08
C GLN A 127 6.50 18.23 -20.99
N LEU A 128 6.72 18.90 -22.12
CA LEU A 128 7.88 18.66 -22.99
C LEU A 128 9.19 19.03 -22.27
N GLN A 129 9.22 20.12 -21.51
CA GLN A 129 10.40 20.50 -20.71
C GLN A 129 10.63 19.57 -19.51
N VAL A 130 9.58 19.07 -18.84
CA VAL A 130 9.74 18.09 -17.75
C VAL A 130 10.22 16.74 -18.28
N GLN A 131 9.73 16.28 -19.44
CA GLN A 131 10.27 15.08 -20.11
C GLN A 131 11.76 15.24 -20.46
N VAL A 132 12.15 16.40 -21.00
CA VAL A 132 13.55 16.71 -21.37
C VAL A 132 14.46 16.85 -20.13
N CYS A 133 14.00 17.47 -19.03
CA CYS A 133 14.77 17.56 -17.77
C CYS A 133 14.90 16.20 -17.06
N THR A 134 13.90 15.32 -17.21
CA THR A 134 13.93 13.97 -16.61
C THR A 134 14.98 13.09 -17.31
N GLU A 135 15.20 13.29 -18.62
CA GLU A 135 16.25 12.61 -19.37
C GLU A 135 17.69 13.02 -18.97
N GLU A 136 17.90 14.18 -18.35
CA GLU A 136 19.24 14.63 -17.93
C GLU A 136 19.76 13.94 -16.64
N THR A 137 18.93 13.21 -15.89
CA THR A 137 19.36 12.50 -14.65
C THR A 137 19.86 11.06 -14.89
N ARG A 138 20.63 10.88 -15.96
CA ARG A 138 20.80 9.63 -16.72
C ARG A 138 21.64 8.48 -16.12
N ASP A 139 21.85 8.41 -14.81
CA ASP A 139 22.45 7.22 -14.19
C ASP A 139 21.55 6.65 -13.08
N PHE A 140 20.57 5.81 -13.44
CA PHE A 140 19.70 5.11 -12.49
C PHE A 140 20.50 4.44 -11.37
N TRP A 141 21.55 3.68 -11.72
CA TRP A 141 22.39 2.99 -10.74
C TRP A 141 23.17 3.94 -9.82
N LYS A 142 23.55 5.12 -10.30
CA LYS A 142 24.20 6.15 -9.48
C LYS A 142 23.19 6.76 -8.52
N SER A 143 21.96 7.02 -8.96
CA SER A 143 20.85 7.45 -8.11
C SER A 143 20.55 6.43 -7.02
N VAL A 144 20.46 5.14 -7.38
CA VAL A 144 20.28 4.04 -6.41
C VAL A 144 21.42 4.04 -5.37
N LYS A 145 22.69 4.06 -5.80
CA LYS A 145 23.82 4.11 -4.85
C LYS A 145 23.77 5.34 -3.93
N THR A 146 23.35 6.49 -4.46
CA THR A 146 23.21 7.73 -3.69
C THR A 146 22.10 7.64 -2.65
N LEU A 147 20.98 6.98 -2.99
CA LEU A 147 19.88 6.72 -2.06
C LEU A 147 20.33 5.86 -0.87
N PHE A 148 21.01 4.74 -1.14
CA PHE A 148 21.53 3.88 -0.07
C PHE A 148 22.67 4.50 0.74
N ALA A 149 23.39 5.48 0.20
CA ALA A 149 24.40 6.25 0.94
C ALA A 149 23.77 7.33 1.84
N ASN A 150 22.53 7.77 1.56
CA ASN A 150 21.83 8.77 2.35
C ASN A 150 21.23 8.13 3.61
N LYS A 151 21.93 8.29 4.74
CA LYS A 151 21.52 7.74 6.05
C LYS A 151 20.08 8.07 6.44
N SER A 152 19.60 9.31 6.21
CA SER A 152 18.23 9.70 6.53
C SER A 152 17.21 8.92 5.70
N TYR A 153 17.48 8.74 4.40
CA TYR A 153 16.63 7.95 3.52
C TYR A 153 16.67 6.47 3.87
N THR A 154 17.86 5.90 4.14
CA THR A 154 17.97 4.49 4.52
C THR A 154 17.22 4.18 5.81
N LEU A 155 17.32 5.05 6.83
CA LEU A 155 16.57 4.91 8.08
C LEU A 155 15.06 5.00 7.84
N LEU A 156 14.60 5.96 7.03
CA LEU A 156 13.20 6.07 6.65
C LEU A 156 12.72 4.83 5.90
N MET A 157 13.51 4.36 4.95
CA MET A 157 13.20 3.20 4.12
C MET A 157 13.01 1.93 4.95
N VAL A 158 13.85 1.72 5.97
CA VAL A 158 13.70 0.60 6.91
C VAL A 158 12.47 0.79 7.80
N SER A 159 12.27 1.98 8.40
CA SER A 159 11.10 2.25 9.23
C SER A 159 9.77 2.10 8.46
N TYR A 160 9.72 2.64 7.24
CA TYR A 160 8.60 2.48 6.33
C TYR A 160 8.36 1.02 5.96
N GLY A 161 9.43 0.30 5.62
CA GLY A 161 9.35 -1.11 5.30
C GLY A 161 8.78 -1.92 6.46
N ILE A 162 9.19 -1.59 7.70
CA ILE A 162 8.64 -2.22 8.89
C ILE A 162 7.14 -1.97 9.04
N ASN A 163 6.71 -0.71 9.01
CA ASN A 163 5.31 -0.38 9.18
C ASN A 163 4.43 -1.01 8.09
N THR A 164 4.78 -0.78 6.82
CA THR A 164 4.00 -1.29 5.69
C THR A 164 4.03 -2.82 5.61
N GLY A 165 5.17 -3.45 5.94
CA GLY A 165 5.27 -4.90 5.97
C GLY A 165 4.40 -5.54 7.06
N ILE A 166 4.33 -4.94 8.24
CA ILE A 166 3.46 -5.40 9.33
C ILE A 166 1.99 -5.19 8.97
N PHE A 167 1.66 -4.09 8.30
CA PHE A 167 0.31 -3.86 7.79
C PHE A 167 -0.12 -4.95 6.81
N TYR A 168 0.77 -5.36 5.89
CA TYR A 168 0.51 -6.49 4.99
C TYR A 168 0.37 -7.83 5.73
N ALA A 169 1.22 -8.09 6.73
CA ALA A 169 1.17 -9.31 7.53
C ALA A 169 -0.15 -9.44 8.31
N ILE A 170 -0.56 -8.36 9.00
CA ILE A 170 -1.84 -8.32 9.74
C ILE A 170 -3.00 -8.46 8.76
N SER A 171 -2.96 -7.77 7.62
CA SER A 171 -3.99 -7.87 6.59
C SER A 171 -4.15 -9.31 6.07
N ALA A 172 -3.05 -10.01 5.82
CA ALA A 172 -3.06 -11.38 5.33
C ALA A 172 -3.57 -12.39 6.37
N LEU A 173 -3.26 -12.19 7.65
CA LEU A 173 -3.63 -13.09 8.73
C LEU A 173 -4.88 -12.63 9.52
N LEU A 174 -5.51 -11.52 9.13
CA LEU A 174 -6.63 -10.92 9.86
C LEU A 174 -7.74 -11.94 10.12
N ASN A 175 -8.12 -12.71 9.09
CA ASN A 175 -9.14 -13.74 9.23
C ASN A 175 -8.74 -14.77 10.29
N GLN A 176 -7.51 -15.26 10.27
CA GLN A 176 -7.03 -16.24 11.27
C GLN A 176 -7.05 -15.67 12.69
N ILE A 177 -6.71 -14.39 12.85
CA ILE A 177 -6.70 -13.71 14.15
C ILE A 177 -8.12 -13.56 14.72
N ILE A 178 -9.08 -13.14 13.88
CA ILE A 178 -10.47 -12.94 14.31
C ILE A 178 -11.15 -14.28 14.65
N LEU A 179 -10.90 -15.32 13.85
CA LEU A 179 -11.49 -16.65 14.05
C LEU A 179 -11.04 -17.35 15.33
N ILE A 180 -9.93 -16.93 15.96
CA ILE A 180 -9.51 -17.43 17.28
C ILE A 180 -10.54 -17.08 18.37
N TYR A 181 -11.15 -15.89 18.27
CA TYR A 181 -12.10 -15.37 19.27
C TYR A 181 -13.56 -15.51 18.81
N TYR A 182 -13.80 -15.49 17.50
CA TYR A 182 -15.12 -15.57 16.90
C TYR A 182 -15.11 -16.66 15.81
N PRO A 183 -15.31 -17.95 16.15
CA PRO A 183 -15.15 -19.07 15.21
C PRO A 183 -16.03 -19.01 13.96
N ASP A 184 -17.22 -18.41 14.05
CA ASP A 184 -18.13 -18.20 12.93
C ASP A 184 -18.02 -16.77 12.33
N GLY A 185 -17.05 -15.99 12.80
CA GLY A 185 -16.86 -14.57 12.49
C GLY A 185 -16.09 -14.29 11.21
N ALA A 186 -16.10 -15.20 10.22
CA ALA A 186 -15.37 -15.01 8.96
C ALA A 186 -15.86 -13.78 8.18
N GLU A 187 -17.18 -13.55 8.18
CA GLU A 187 -17.78 -12.36 7.56
C GLU A 187 -17.38 -11.08 8.32
N ASP A 188 -17.38 -11.14 9.66
CA ASP A 188 -16.93 -10.03 10.49
C ASP A 188 -15.45 -9.73 10.27
N ALA A 189 -14.59 -10.74 10.10
CA ALA A 189 -13.19 -10.54 9.77
C ALA A 189 -13.02 -9.78 8.44
N GLY A 190 -13.82 -10.12 7.43
CA GLY A 190 -13.85 -9.40 6.16
C GLY A 190 -14.31 -7.94 6.32
N ARG A 191 -15.36 -7.70 7.11
CA ARG A 191 -15.88 -6.35 7.42
C ARG A 191 -14.89 -5.52 8.25
N ILE A 192 -14.17 -6.15 9.19
CA ILE A 192 -13.09 -5.53 9.96
C ILE A 192 -11.97 -5.09 9.02
N GLY A 193 -11.57 -5.96 8.08
CA GLY A 193 -10.58 -5.63 7.05
C GLY A 193 -11.02 -4.45 6.18
N LEU A 194 -12.28 -4.43 5.75
CA LEU A 194 -12.89 -3.30 5.05
C LEU A 194 -12.79 -1.99 5.87
N ILE A 195 -13.10 -2.05 7.17
CA ILE A 195 -13.02 -0.89 8.06
C ILE A 195 -11.59 -0.41 8.26
N ILE A 196 -10.61 -1.31 8.35
CA ILE A 196 -9.19 -0.96 8.41
C ILE A 196 -8.78 -0.17 7.16
N ILE A 197 -9.16 -0.62 5.98
CA ILE A 197 -8.85 0.07 4.73
C ILE A 197 -9.60 1.40 4.62
N GLY A 198 -10.90 1.42 4.88
CA GLY A 198 -11.74 2.62 4.77
C GLY A 198 -11.31 3.73 5.73
N SER A 199 -11.09 3.38 7.00
CA SER A 199 -10.54 4.33 8.00
C SER A 199 -9.13 4.78 7.63
N GLY A 200 -8.30 3.88 7.07
CA GLY A 200 -6.96 4.19 6.58
C GLY A 200 -6.93 5.18 5.43
N MET A 201 -7.90 5.13 4.52
CA MET A 201 -8.06 6.12 3.44
C MET A 201 -8.40 7.50 4.02
N ILE A 202 -9.31 7.56 4.99
CA ILE A 202 -9.67 8.81 5.67
C ILE A 202 -8.45 9.37 6.41
N GLY A 203 -7.73 8.53 7.15
CA GLY A 203 -6.52 8.94 7.86
C GLY A 203 -5.44 9.47 6.93
N SER A 204 -5.21 8.79 5.81
CA SER A 204 -4.25 9.21 4.78
C SER A 204 -4.54 10.63 4.29
N VAL A 205 -5.80 10.95 4.01
CA VAL A 205 -6.21 12.30 3.59
C VAL A 205 -6.07 13.31 4.73
N VAL A 206 -6.57 13.00 5.92
CA VAL A 206 -6.54 13.93 7.07
C VAL A 206 -5.11 14.23 7.48
N CYS A 207 -4.26 13.22 7.62
CA CYS A 207 -2.86 13.41 7.99
C CYS A 207 -2.05 14.08 6.87
N GLY A 208 -2.39 13.85 5.60
CA GLY A 208 -1.82 14.60 4.46
C GLY A 208 -2.17 16.09 4.53
N VAL A 209 -3.44 16.44 4.75
CA VAL A 209 -3.87 17.84 4.92
C VAL A 209 -3.20 18.50 6.12
N ILE A 210 -3.09 17.79 7.25
CA ILE A 210 -2.36 18.28 8.43
C ILE A 210 -0.88 18.51 8.09
N LEU A 211 -0.26 17.57 7.37
CA LEU A 211 1.13 17.69 6.95
C LEU A 211 1.36 18.91 6.05
N ASP A 212 0.49 19.13 5.07
CA ASP A 212 0.52 20.29 4.18
C ASP A 212 0.29 21.61 4.92
N ALA A 213 -0.68 21.63 5.84
CA ALA A 213 -1.04 22.85 6.57
C ALA A 213 0.06 23.30 7.53
N PHE A 214 0.69 22.36 8.25
CA PHE A 214 1.71 22.71 9.24
C PHE A 214 3.14 22.67 8.68
N GLY A 215 3.40 21.92 7.61
CA GLY A 215 4.73 21.74 7.02
C GLY A 215 5.75 21.06 7.94
N ARG A 216 5.31 20.48 9.07
CA ARG A 216 6.17 19.90 10.12
C ARG A 216 6.34 18.38 9.97
N PHE A 217 6.97 17.95 8.88
CA PHE A 217 7.18 16.52 8.54
C PHE A 217 7.63 15.64 9.71
N LYS A 218 8.67 16.06 10.44
CA LYS A 218 9.20 15.29 11.57
C LYS A 218 8.17 15.07 12.67
N LEU A 219 7.42 16.12 13.03
CA LEU A 219 6.43 16.05 14.10
C LEU A 219 5.26 15.17 13.67
N THR A 220 4.75 15.38 12.45
CA THR A 220 3.58 14.66 11.95
C THR A 220 3.86 13.16 11.86
N ILE A 221 4.95 12.76 11.20
CA ILE A 221 5.28 11.34 11.03
C ILE A 221 5.52 10.65 12.39
N MET A 222 6.18 11.33 13.33
CA MET A 222 6.41 10.82 14.69
C MET A 222 5.11 10.62 15.46
N SER A 223 4.23 11.63 15.46
CA SER A 223 2.95 11.55 16.15
C SER A 223 2.08 10.42 15.60
N VAL A 224 2.01 10.29 14.27
CA VAL A 224 1.26 9.20 13.62
C VAL A 224 1.86 7.84 14.00
N TYR A 225 3.18 7.72 14.08
CA TYR A 225 3.85 6.49 14.48
C TYR A 225 3.55 6.07 15.93
N VAL A 226 3.56 7.04 16.86
CA VAL A 226 3.20 6.79 18.26
C VAL A 226 1.73 6.39 18.37
N LEU A 227 0.84 7.06 17.64
CA LEU A 227 -0.59 6.72 17.61
C LEU A 227 -0.83 5.34 16.98
N CYS A 228 -0.03 4.96 15.99
CA CYS A 228 -0.03 3.62 15.40
C CYS A 228 0.42 2.53 16.40
N LEU A 229 1.40 2.82 17.27
CA LEU A 229 1.80 1.91 18.34
C LEU A 229 0.68 1.74 19.37
N ILE A 230 0.08 2.85 19.80
CA ILE A 230 -1.03 2.83 20.75
C ILE A 230 -2.20 2.05 20.15
N SER A 231 -2.55 2.30 18.88
CA SER A 231 -3.66 1.62 18.22
C SER A 231 -3.40 0.12 18.06
N MET A 232 -2.17 -0.31 17.75
CA MET A 232 -1.80 -1.73 17.67
C MET A 232 -1.89 -2.43 19.03
N ILE A 233 -1.42 -1.78 20.10
CA ILE A 233 -1.54 -2.30 21.47
C ILE A 233 -3.02 -2.45 21.84
N THR A 234 -3.81 -1.40 21.63
CA THR A 234 -5.25 -1.44 21.91
C THR A 234 -5.94 -2.53 21.09
N PHE A 235 -5.61 -2.68 19.80
CA PHE A 235 -6.13 -3.75 18.94
C PHE A 235 -5.86 -5.12 19.55
N THR A 236 -4.61 -5.38 19.92
CA THR A 236 -4.17 -6.66 20.51
C THR A 236 -4.95 -7.06 21.76
N PHE A 237 -5.23 -6.11 22.65
CA PHE A 237 -5.89 -6.39 23.93
C PHE A 237 -7.41 -6.27 23.90
N THR A 238 -8.00 -5.89 22.76
CA THR A 238 -9.46 -5.72 22.61
C THR A 238 -10.11 -6.86 21.81
N LEU A 239 -9.33 -7.79 21.24
CA LEU A 239 -9.84 -8.88 20.40
C LEU A 239 -10.88 -9.77 21.10
N ASP A 240 -10.76 -9.96 22.43
CA ASP A 240 -11.66 -10.76 23.27
C ASP A 240 -12.82 -9.95 23.91
N SER A 241 -12.87 -8.63 23.70
CA SER A 241 -13.79 -7.72 24.42
C SER A 241 -15.15 -7.53 23.74
N GLY A 242 -15.43 -8.27 22.67
CA GLY A 242 -16.67 -8.20 21.89
C GLY A 242 -16.51 -7.50 20.53
N LEU A 243 -17.29 -7.97 19.55
CA LEU A 243 -17.20 -7.55 18.14
C LEU A 243 -17.27 -6.03 17.92
N VAL A 244 -18.17 -5.33 18.61
CA VAL A 244 -18.31 -3.86 18.46
C VAL A 244 -17.02 -3.14 18.85
N ALA A 245 -16.38 -3.57 19.94
CA ALA A 245 -15.11 -2.99 20.38
C ALA A 245 -13.99 -3.27 19.35
N VAL A 246 -13.95 -4.49 18.80
CA VAL A 246 -13.01 -4.86 17.75
C VAL A 246 -13.20 -3.98 16.51
N TYR A 247 -14.44 -3.74 16.07
CA TYR A 247 -14.73 -2.86 14.95
C TYR A 247 -14.21 -1.43 15.17
N LEU A 248 -14.47 -0.85 16.34
CA LEU A 248 -14.04 0.51 16.67
C LEU A 248 -12.51 0.63 16.74
N VAL A 249 -11.86 -0.32 17.41
CA VAL A 249 -10.40 -0.30 17.55
C VAL A 249 -9.70 -0.60 16.22
N SER A 250 -10.30 -1.43 15.35
CA SER A 250 -9.80 -1.68 14.01
C SER A 250 -9.88 -0.44 13.12
N ALA A 251 -10.93 0.37 13.25
CA ALA A 251 -11.01 1.66 12.56
C ALA A 251 -9.90 2.62 13.04
N PHE A 252 -9.67 2.67 14.34
CA PHE A 252 -8.59 3.49 14.91
C PHE A 252 -7.20 3.00 14.47
N PHE A 253 -6.99 1.69 14.45
CA PHE A 253 -5.78 1.05 13.95
C PHE A 253 -5.53 1.35 12.47
N GLY A 254 -6.53 1.09 11.61
CA GLY A 254 -6.44 1.32 10.17
C GLY A 254 -6.15 2.77 9.80
N PHE A 255 -6.77 3.72 10.51
CA PHE A 255 -6.54 5.16 10.35
C PHE A 255 -5.05 5.49 10.48
N PHE A 256 -4.40 5.17 11.60
CA PHE A 256 -2.99 5.56 11.82
C PHE A 256 -1.99 4.71 11.05
N MET A 257 -2.24 3.40 10.94
CA MET A 257 -1.34 2.46 10.26
C MET A 257 -1.19 2.82 8.78
N THR A 258 -2.31 3.10 8.10
CA THR A 258 -2.35 3.40 6.67
C THR A 258 -1.85 4.82 6.39
N SER A 259 -2.10 5.78 7.30
CA SER A 259 -1.65 7.18 7.15
C SER A 259 -0.13 7.32 7.03
N LEU A 260 0.64 6.37 7.58
CA LEU A 260 2.10 6.37 7.46
C LEU A 260 2.59 6.09 6.03
N LEU A 261 1.78 5.44 5.19
CA LEU A 261 2.16 5.11 3.80
C LEU A 261 2.36 6.36 2.93
N PRO A 262 1.36 7.27 2.79
CA PRO A 262 1.55 8.48 1.99
C PRO A 262 2.56 9.45 2.62
N ILE A 263 2.51 9.65 3.94
CA ILE A 263 3.43 10.55 4.66
C ILE A 263 4.88 10.07 4.49
N GLY A 264 5.13 8.77 4.67
CA GLY A 264 6.46 8.20 4.50
C GLY A 264 6.97 8.34 3.06
N TYR A 265 6.10 8.22 2.07
CA TYR A 265 6.43 8.43 0.67
C TYR A 265 6.80 9.90 0.38
N GLU A 266 6.03 10.86 0.88
CA GLU A 266 6.35 12.30 0.73
C GLU A 266 7.66 12.67 1.40
N VAL A 267 7.90 12.18 2.63
CA VAL A 267 9.17 12.39 3.33
C VAL A 267 10.33 11.76 2.54
N ALA A 268 10.12 10.59 1.94
CA ALA A 268 11.14 9.93 1.12
C ALA A 268 11.53 10.79 -0.09
N VAL A 269 10.54 11.37 -0.78
CA VAL A 269 10.78 12.28 -1.89
C VAL A 269 11.50 13.56 -1.42
N GLU A 270 11.09 14.14 -0.30
CA GLU A 270 11.71 15.35 0.27
C GLU A 270 13.18 15.12 0.65
N LEU A 271 13.50 13.98 1.29
CA LEU A 271 14.86 13.63 1.73
C LEU A 271 15.80 13.29 0.57
N THR A 272 15.25 12.94 -0.60
CA THR A 272 16.03 12.42 -1.74
C THR A 272 16.18 13.42 -2.88
N PHE A 273 15.56 14.60 -2.77
CA PHE A 273 15.73 15.67 -3.75
C PHE A 273 17.21 15.98 -4.03
N PRO A 274 17.65 16.06 -5.31
CA PRO A 274 16.86 16.13 -6.55
C PRO A 274 16.66 14.79 -7.29
N ILE A 275 16.82 13.64 -6.62
CA ILE A 275 16.60 12.32 -7.25
C ILE A 275 15.13 12.18 -7.66
N GLY A 276 14.88 11.61 -8.84
CA GLY A 276 13.53 11.44 -9.39
C GLY A 276 12.61 10.64 -8.47
N GLU A 277 11.39 11.14 -8.28
CA GLU A 277 10.39 10.59 -7.36
C GLU A 277 10.06 9.10 -7.64
N GLY A 278 10.13 8.69 -8.91
CA GLY A 278 9.91 7.30 -9.30
C GLY A 278 11.01 6.34 -8.80
N THR A 279 12.26 6.79 -8.70
CA THR A 279 13.36 5.94 -8.21
C THR A 279 13.33 5.78 -6.70
N SER A 280 13.17 6.88 -5.95
CA SER A 280 13.06 6.84 -4.49
C SER A 280 11.78 6.13 -4.04
N GLY A 281 10.64 6.48 -4.64
CA GLY A 281 9.36 5.83 -4.38
C GLY A 281 9.33 4.33 -4.73
N GLY A 282 9.96 3.95 -5.85
CA GLY A 282 10.07 2.55 -6.25
C GLY A 282 10.87 1.70 -5.25
N ILE A 283 12.02 2.21 -4.78
CA ILE A 283 12.87 1.50 -3.82
C ILE A 283 12.16 1.34 -2.47
N ILE A 284 11.55 2.40 -1.93
CA ILE A 284 10.89 2.32 -0.63
C ILE A 284 9.72 1.33 -0.64
N THR A 285 8.98 1.27 -1.75
CA THR A 285 7.89 0.30 -1.96
C THR A 285 8.42 -1.12 -2.10
N ALA A 286 9.52 -1.33 -2.85
CA ALA A 286 10.14 -2.64 -2.99
C ALA A 286 10.63 -3.20 -1.65
N VAL A 287 11.23 -2.34 -0.80
CA VAL A 287 11.62 -2.72 0.56
C VAL A 287 10.39 -3.07 1.40
N ALA A 288 9.30 -2.29 1.31
CA ALA A 288 8.06 -2.63 2.00
C ALA A 288 7.51 -4.01 1.62
N GLN A 289 7.58 -4.40 0.35
CA GLN A 289 7.17 -5.75 -0.07
C GLN A 289 8.07 -6.85 0.54
N ALA A 290 9.38 -6.65 0.55
CA ALA A 290 10.32 -7.59 1.16
C ALA A 290 10.07 -7.77 2.67
N PHE A 291 9.84 -6.67 3.38
CA PHE A 291 9.44 -6.71 4.78
C PHE A 291 8.07 -7.34 4.98
N GLY A 292 7.11 -7.11 4.08
CA GLY A 292 5.80 -7.75 4.08
C GLY A 292 5.90 -9.28 4.03
N ILE A 293 6.72 -9.82 3.12
CA ILE A 293 6.99 -11.26 3.04
C ILE A 293 7.59 -11.76 4.37
N CYS A 294 8.66 -11.10 4.86
CA CYS A 294 9.34 -11.49 6.09
C CYS A 294 8.40 -11.49 7.31
N PHE A 295 7.66 -10.41 7.51
CA PHE A 295 6.74 -10.28 8.63
C PHE A 295 5.53 -11.19 8.51
N THR A 296 5.02 -11.47 7.30
CA THR A 296 3.92 -12.43 7.12
C THR A 296 4.33 -13.83 7.59
N TYR A 297 5.52 -14.29 7.21
CA TYR A 297 6.04 -15.57 7.69
C TYR A 297 6.34 -15.57 9.19
N LEU A 298 6.98 -14.52 9.69
CA LEU A 298 7.28 -14.38 11.13
C LEU A 298 6.00 -14.35 11.96
N TYR A 299 4.99 -13.58 11.52
CA TYR A 299 3.69 -13.51 12.18
C TYR A 299 3.04 -14.88 12.18
N SER A 300 2.93 -15.54 11.02
CA SER A 300 2.34 -16.88 10.91
C SER A 300 3.04 -17.89 11.82
N TYR A 301 4.38 -17.88 11.86
CA TYR A 301 5.13 -18.74 12.78
C TYR A 301 4.81 -18.46 14.24
N LEU A 302 4.82 -17.19 14.67
CA LEU A 302 4.54 -16.82 16.06
C LEU A 302 3.10 -17.10 16.48
N LEU A 303 2.15 -16.91 15.55
CA LEU A 303 0.73 -17.19 15.77
C LEU A 303 0.52 -18.68 16.06
N ASN A 304 1.15 -19.56 15.26
CA ASN A 304 1.02 -21.01 15.40
C ASN A 304 1.86 -21.58 16.56
N ALA A 305 3.05 -21.04 16.82
CA ALA A 305 3.95 -21.56 17.86
C ALA A 305 3.60 -21.06 19.28
N LYS A 306 2.92 -19.91 19.38
CA LYS A 306 2.52 -19.31 20.66
C LYS A 306 1.03 -18.98 20.65
N ASN A 307 0.69 -17.72 20.44
CA ASN A 307 -0.68 -17.20 20.36
C ASN A 307 -0.68 -15.87 19.62
N ASP A 308 -1.88 -15.37 19.34
CA ASP A 308 -2.13 -14.08 18.69
C ASP A 308 -1.53 -12.91 19.48
N LYS A 309 -1.65 -12.89 20.81
CA LYS A 309 -1.12 -11.81 21.65
C LYS A 309 0.41 -11.71 21.54
N ALA A 310 1.13 -12.84 21.55
CA ALA A 310 2.57 -12.86 21.38
C ALA A 310 3.02 -12.44 19.98
N ALA A 311 2.29 -12.86 18.93
CA ALA A 311 2.56 -12.45 17.55
C ALA A 311 2.34 -10.93 17.38
N ASN A 312 1.21 -10.43 17.86
CA ASN A 312 0.86 -9.00 17.86
C ASN A 312 1.86 -8.14 18.64
N LEU A 313 2.30 -8.59 19.82
CA LEU A 313 3.31 -7.88 20.61
C LEU A 313 4.68 -7.87 19.94
N ALA A 314 5.07 -8.94 19.25
CA ALA A 314 6.29 -8.96 18.45
C ALA A 314 6.23 -7.95 17.30
N MET A 315 5.09 -7.87 16.59
CA MET A 315 4.86 -6.85 15.57
C MET A 315 4.89 -5.45 16.17
N THR A 316 4.25 -5.23 17.32
CA THR A 316 4.29 -3.96 18.05
C THR A 316 5.73 -3.56 18.40
N GLY A 317 6.54 -4.52 18.86
CA GLY A 317 7.97 -4.30 19.11
C GLY A 317 8.74 -3.90 17.86
N ALA A 318 8.46 -4.53 16.71
CA ALA A 318 9.05 -4.14 15.44
C ALA A 318 8.61 -2.73 15.00
N ILE A 319 7.33 -2.38 15.13
CA ILE A 319 6.84 -1.00 14.93
C ILE A 319 7.63 -0.06 15.85
N ALA A 320 7.84 -0.40 17.13
CA ALA A 320 8.58 0.46 18.06
C ALA A 320 10.03 0.69 17.62
N VAL A 321 10.70 -0.34 17.08
CA VAL A 321 12.01 -0.18 16.43
C VAL A 321 11.93 0.81 15.28
N GLY A 322 10.94 0.69 14.41
CA GLY A 322 10.71 1.65 13.33
C GLY A 322 10.52 3.09 13.83
N ALA A 323 9.77 3.30 14.91
CA ALA A 323 9.58 4.60 15.54
C ALA A 323 10.91 5.19 16.04
N VAL A 324 11.73 4.36 16.69
CA VAL A 324 13.07 4.75 17.18
C VAL A 324 13.99 5.14 16.02
N LEU A 325 13.95 4.42 14.90
CA LEU A 325 14.74 4.75 13.70
C LEU A 325 14.40 6.15 13.17
N LEU A 326 13.12 6.56 13.21
CA LEU A 326 12.72 7.89 12.78
C LEU A 326 13.36 9.01 13.62
N ILE A 327 13.74 8.75 14.88
CA ILE A 327 14.27 9.79 15.80
C ILE A 327 15.62 10.30 15.27
N PHE A 328 16.40 9.37 14.72
CA PHE A 328 17.73 9.61 14.16
C PHE A 328 17.71 10.22 12.76
N ILE A 329 16.53 10.31 12.12
CA ILE A 329 16.40 10.96 10.81
C ILE A 329 16.62 12.46 10.97
N ARG A 330 17.54 12.98 10.14
CA ARG A 330 17.72 14.42 9.95
C ARG A 330 16.83 14.87 8.80
N PHE A 331 15.79 15.62 9.14
CA PHE A 331 14.87 16.24 8.19
C PHE A 331 15.49 17.55 7.70
N ASP A 332 16.36 17.46 6.70
CA ASP A 332 16.84 18.63 5.97
C ASP A 332 15.92 18.86 4.77
N LEU A 333 14.96 19.77 4.92
CA LEU A 333 13.88 20.05 3.95
C LEU A 333 14.41 20.82 2.73
N LYS A 334 15.23 20.15 1.91
CA LYS A 334 15.96 20.74 0.78
C LYS A 334 15.03 21.21 -0.34
N ARG A 335 13.92 20.50 -0.60
CA ARG A 335 12.97 20.86 -1.66
C ARG A 335 12.11 22.05 -1.23
N GLN A 336 11.68 22.13 0.03
CA GLN A 336 11.02 23.35 0.53
C GLN A 336 11.94 24.58 0.45
N LYS A 337 13.20 24.44 0.83
CA LYS A 337 14.21 25.52 0.71
C LYS A 337 14.40 25.95 -0.75
N ALA A 338 14.44 25.00 -1.69
CA ALA A 338 14.54 25.29 -3.11
C ALA A 338 13.30 26.03 -3.64
N GLN A 339 12.08 25.60 -3.30
CA GLN A 339 10.84 26.28 -3.72
C GLN A 339 10.74 27.72 -3.19
N VAL A 340 11.17 27.96 -1.95
CA VAL A 340 11.23 29.31 -1.38
C VAL A 340 12.25 30.18 -2.13
N SER A 341 13.41 29.65 -2.50
CA SER A 341 14.40 30.40 -3.31
C SER A 341 13.87 30.77 -4.70
N THR A 342 13.17 29.85 -5.39
CA THR A 342 12.60 30.13 -6.71
C THR A 342 11.46 31.15 -6.68
N LYS A 343 10.61 31.13 -5.63
CA LYS A 343 9.58 32.19 -5.44
C LYS A 343 10.22 33.56 -5.20
N ARG A 344 11.32 33.62 -4.45
CA ARG A 344 12.04 34.86 -4.15
C ARG A 344 12.76 35.45 -5.38
N SER A 345 13.28 34.61 -6.28
CA SER A 345 13.86 35.05 -7.56
C SER A 345 12.83 35.48 -8.61
N ARG A 346 11.55 35.13 -8.46
CA ARG A 346 10.47 35.60 -9.36
C ARG A 346 9.81 36.89 -8.89
N THR A 347 10.09 37.33 -7.66
CA THR A 347 9.54 38.56 -7.04
C THR A 347 10.53 39.72 -7.02
N LEU A 348 11.77 39.49 -7.50
CA LEU A 348 12.80 40.50 -7.75
C LEU A 348 12.90 40.75 -9.26
#